data_AF-A0AAW2UG18-F1
#
_entry.id   AF-A0AAW2UG18-F1
#
_cell.length_a   1.000
_cell.length_b   1.000
_cell.length_c   1.000
_cell.angle_alpha   90.00
_cell.angle_beta   90.00
_cell.angle_gamma   90.00
#
_symmetry.space_group_name_H-M   'P 1'
#
loop_
_entity.id
_entity.type
_entity.pdbx_description
1 polymer ?
#
loop_
_entity_poly.entity_id
_entity_poly.type
_entity_poly.pdbx_seq_one_letter_code
_entity_poly.pdbx_strand_id
1 'polypeptide(L)'
;MESLHDTWEHFKGMLRRCPHHELPVWQQVQTFYNGVILANRATINAAVDGTIMPSEAFNTIDEIATNLYSYGLEKTDKRVADIHSIDAITTLSA
;
A
#
# COMPACT_ATOMS: atom_id res chain seq x y z
N MET A 1 5.64 8.90 7.49
CA MET A 1 5.05 7.57 7.75
C MET A 1 4.89 6.92 6.40
N GLU A 2 5.62 5.83 6.13
CA GLU A 2 5.50 5.12 4.84
C GLU A 2 4.15 4.40 4.75
N SER A 3 3.55 4.39 3.56
CA SER A 3 2.29 3.68 3.33
C SER A 3 2.51 2.16 3.28
N LEU A 4 1.45 1.37 3.41
CA LEU A 4 1.54 -0.09 3.22
C LEU A 4 2.11 -0.44 1.84
N HIS A 5 1.70 0.31 0.81
CA HIS A 5 2.22 0.16 -0.55
C HIS A 5 3.72 0.39 -0.64
N ASP A 6 4.21 1.53 -0.13
CA ASP A 6 5.64 1.85 -0.20
C ASP A 6 6.48 0.85 0.59
N THR A 7 5.98 0.44 1.76
CA THR A 7 6.63 -0.58 2.61
C THR A 7 6.69 -1.93 1.88
N TRP A 8 5.62 -2.32 1.18
CA TRP A 8 5.55 -3.58 0.43
C TRP A 8 6.47 -3.57 -0.80
N GLU A 9 6.49 -2.49 -1.57
CA GLU A 9 7.39 -2.35 -2.72
C GLU A 9 8.87 -2.36 -2.31
N HIS A 10 9.22 -1.68 -1.21
CA HIS A 10 10.58 -1.71 -0.69
C HIS A 10 10.99 -3.13 -0.28
N PHE A 11 10.11 -3.85 0.42
CA PHE A 11 10.35 -5.24 0.80
C PHE A 11 10.54 -6.16 -0.42
N LYS A 12 9.67 -6.06 -1.44
CA LYS A 12 9.84 -6.82 -2.70
C LYS A 12 11.15 -6.45 -3.41
N GLY A 13 11.56 -5.18 -3.37
CA GLY A 13 12.85 -4.71 -3.88
C GLY A 13 14.04 -5.38 -3.18
N MET A 14 13.98 -5.54 -1.86
CA MET A 14 15.02 -6.22 -1.08
C MET A 14 15.11 -7.71 -1.46
N LEU A 15 13.97 -8.40 -1.61
CA LEU A 15 13.95 -9.81 -2.02
C LEU A 15 14.62 -10.02 -3.39
N ARG A 16 14.35 -9.14 -4.36
CA ARG A 16 14.94 -9.19 -5.72
C ARG A 16 16.45 -8.98 -5.72
N ARG A 17 17.02 -8.28 -4.74
CA ARG A 17 18.47 -8.05 -4.61
C ARG A 17 19.23 -9.26 -4.07
N CYS A 18 18.53 -10.24 -3.48
CA CYS A 18 19.13 -11.45 -2.91
C CYS A 18 18.58 -12.73 -3.58
N PRO A 19 18.69 -12.88 -4.92
CA PRO A 19 18.04 -13.96 -5.66
C PRO A 19 18.54 -15.35 -5.30
N HIS A 20 19.72 -15.47 -4.70
CA HIS A 20 20.36 -16.76 -4.37
C HIS A 20 19.93 -17.36 -3.02
N HIS A 21 19.23 -16.59 -2.18
CA HIS A 21 18.72 -17.07 -0.88
C HIS A 21 17.20 -17.10 -0.92
N GLU A 22 16.62 -17.93 -1.79
CA GLU A 22 15.17 -18.03 -1.95
C GLU A 22 14.50 -18.38 -0.63
N LEU A 23 14.09 -17.34 0.11
CA LEU A 23 13.33 -17.50 1.33
C LEU A 23 11.99 -18.11 0.95
N PRO A 24 11.56 -19.20 1.61
CA PRO A 24 10.20 -19.70 1.50
C PRO A 24 9.17 -18.58 1.68
N VAL A 25 8.10 -18.60 0.88
CA VAL A 25 7.05 -17.55 0.89
C VAL A 25 6.50 -17.27 2.29
N TRP A 26 6.36 -18.30 3.12
CA TRP A 26 5.92 -18.14 4.51
C TRP A 26 6.89 -17.33 5.37
N GLN A 27 8.21 -17.48 5.14
CA GLN A 27 9.21 -16.66 5.83
C GLN A 27 9.19 -15.23 5.32
N GLN A 28 8.92 -15.01 4.03
CA GLN A 28 8.77 -13.66 3.48
C GLN A 28 7.57 -12.93 4.11
N VAL A 29 6.41 -13.57 4.16
CA VAL A 29 5.19 -13.00 4.77
C VAL A 29 5.38 -12.74 6.25
N GLN A 30 5.95 -13.68 7.00
CA GLN A 30 6.23 -13.50 8.42
C GLN A 30 7.22 -12.36 8.68
N THR A 31 8.28 -12.26 7.87
CA THR A 31 9.29 -11.19 7.98
C THR A 31 8.66 -9.84 7.73
N PHE A 32 7.84 -9.72 6.67
CA PHE A 32 7.11 -8.50 6.37
C PHE A 32 6.15 -8.13 7.51
N TYR A 33 5.30 -9.06 7.94
CA TYR A 33 4.33 -8.84 9.03
C TYR A 33 5.00 -8.39 10.35
N ASN A 34 6.18 -8.91 10.65
CA ASN A 34 6.94 -8.53 11.83
C ASN A 34 7.61 -7.15 11.69
N GLY A 35 7.97 -6.76 10.48
CA GLY A 35 8.63 -5.48 10.17
C GLY A 35 7.68 -4.30 9.94
N VAL A 36 6.39 -4.54 9.66
CA VAL A 36 5.43 -3.46 9.43
C VAL A 36 4.95 -2.79 10.71
N ILE A 37 4.65 -1.50 10.61
CA ILE A 37 4.07 -0.69 11.69
C ILE A 37 2.66 -1.16 12.08
N LEU A 38 2.26 -0.89 13.33
CA LEU A 38 0.97 -1.32 13.91
C LEU A 38 -0.25 -0.98 13.05
N ALA A 39 -0.30 0.20 12.45
CA ALA A 39 -1.41 0.62 11.59
C ALA A 39 -1.57 -0.30 10.36
N ASN A 40 -0.46 -0.59 9.68
CA ASN A 40 -0.42 -1.49 8.52
C ASN A 40 -0.77 -2.92 8.92
N ARG A 41 -0.33 -3.37 10.10
CA ARG A 41 -0.68 -4.68 10.65
C ARG A 41 -2.18 -4.83 10.89
N ALA A 42 -2.85 -3.80 11.41
CA ALA A 42 -4.30 -3.80 11.59
C ALA A 42 -5.04 -3.92 10.26
N THR A 43 -4.57 -3.23 9.21
CA THR A 43 -5.12 -3.34 7.85
C THR A 43 -4.95 -4.76 7.29
N ILE A 44 -3.79 -5.37 7.47
CA ILE A 44 -3.54 -6.76 7.04
C ILE A 44 -4.47 -7.71 7.80
N ASN A 45 -4.56 -7.59 9.12
CA ASN A 45 -5.43 -8.44 9.95
C ASN A 45 -6.91 -8.32 9.57
N ALA A 46 -7.39 -7.12 9.21
CA ALA A 46 -8.78 -6.90 8.81
C ALA A 46 -9.13 -7.55 7.45
N ALA A 47 -8.13 -7.76 6.59
CA ALA A 47 -8.31 -8.38 5.29
C ALA A 47 -8.07 -9.90 5.29
N VAL A 48 -7.43 -10.41 6.34
CA VAL A 48 -7.07 -11.82 6.49
C VAL A 48 -8.10 -12.50 7.41
N ASP A 49 -9.12 -13.11 6.82
CA ASP A 49 -10.20 -13.79 7.57
C ASP A 49 -9.75 -15.18 8.09
N GLY A 50 -8.84 -15.18 9.05
CA GLY A 50 -8.76 -16.23 10.06
C GLY A 50 -8.12 -17.58 9.70
N THR A 51 -7.67 -17.86 8.47
CA THR A 51 -6.62 -18.84 8.12
C THR A 51 -6.25 -18.66 6.66
N ILE A 52 -5.17 -17.93 6.39
CA ILE A 52 -4.68 -17.73 5.01
C ILE A 52 -3.37 -18.48 4.82
N MET A 53 -3.29 -19.24 3.74
CA MET A 53 -2.07 -19.95 3.38
C MET A 53 -0.96 -18.94 3.04
N PRO A 54 0.32 -19.22 3.32
CA PRO A 54 1.40 -18.27 3.08
C PRO A 54 1.44 -17.63 1.69
N SER A 55 1.18 -18.41 0.64
CA SER A 55 1.09 -17.93 -0.74
C SER A 55 -0.08 -16.97 -0.97
N GLU A 56 -1.20 -17.26 -0.32
CA GLU A 56 -2.41 -16.47 -0.40
C GLU A 56 -2.25 -15.17 0.38
N ALA A 57 -1.59 -15.19 1.54
CA ALA A 57 -1.28 -14.00 2.33
C ALA A 57 -0.37 -13.03 1.57
N PHE A 58 0.62 -13.56 0.83
CA PHE A 58 1.47 -12.73 -0.03
C PHE A 58 0.64 -11.99 -1.09
N ASN A 59 -0.25 -12.70 -1.79
CA ASN A 59 -1.11 -12.12 -2.81
C ASN A 59 -2.11 -11.11 -2.22
N THR A 60 -2.71 -11.44 -1.06
CA THR A 60 -3.62 -10.54 -0.35
C THR A 60 -2.92 -9.24 0.06
N ILE A 61 -1.70 -9.31 0.58
CA ILE A 61 -0.92 -8.11 0.93
C ILE A 61 -0.63 -7.27 -0.32
N ASP A 62 -0.26 -7.91 -1.43
CA ASP A 62 0.01 -7.25 -2.71
C ASP A 62 -1.23 -6.54 -3.26
N GLU A 63 -2.38 -7.20 -3.19
CA GLU A 63 -3.67 -6.65 -3.61
C GLU A 63 -4.07 -5.44 -2.73
N ILE A 64 -3.97 -5.55 -1.41
CA ILE A 64 -4.29 -4.44 -0.49
C ILE A 64 -3.35 -3.26 -0.72
N ALA A 65 -2.04 -3.52 -0.86
CA ALA A 65 -1.05 -2.50 -1.17
C ALA A 65 -1.41 -1.75 -2.46
N THR A 66 -1.72 -2.49 -3.52
CA THR A 66 -2.10 -1.93 -4.82
C THR A 66 -3.41 -1.15 -4.76
N ASN A 67 -4.42 -1.67 -4.07
CA ASN A 67 -5.73 -1.03 -3.92
C ASN A 67 -5.66 0.26 -3.08
N LEU A 68 -4.84 0.28 -2.02
CA LEU A 68 -4.64 1.50 -1.23
C LEU A 68 -3.91 2.59 -2.01
N TYR A 69 -2.98 2.19 -2.87
CA TYR A 69 -2.26 3.12 -3.75
C TYR A 69 -3.19 3.71 -4.82
N SER A 70 -3.96 2.88 -5.52
CA SER A 70 -4.90 3.32 -6.56
C SER A 70 -6.01 4.22 -5.98
N TYR A 71 -6.62 3.84 -4.86
CA TYR A 71 -7.65 4.64 -4.20
C TYR A 71 -7.10 5.98 -3.65
N GLY A 72 -5.84 6.00 -3.23
CA GLY A 72 -5.13 7.23 -2.85
C GLY A 72 -4.92 8.17 -4.05
N LEU A 73 -4.50 7.62 -5.19
CA LEU A 73 -4.31 8.32 -6.46
C LEU A 73 -5.61 8.91 -7.01
N GLU A 74 -6.70 8.15 -7.02
CA GLU A 74 -8.01 8.62 -7.48
C GLU A 74 -8.56 9.77 -6.62
N LYS A 75 -8.27 9.78 -5.32
CA LYS A 75 -8.64 10.87 -4.42
C LYS A 75 -7.80 12.13 -4.64
N THR A 76 -6.52 11.98 -4.97
CA THR A 76 -5.68 13.12 -5.31
C THR A 76 -6.04 13.70 -6.66
N ASP A 77 -6.40 12.87 -7.66
CA ASP A 77 -6.84 13.32 -8.98
C ASP A 77 -8.15 14.13 -8.89
N LYS A 78 -9.12 13.62 -8.12
CA LYS A 78 -10.37 14.35 -7.84
C LYS A 78 -10.16 15.65 -7.05
N ARG A 79 -9.23 15.68 -6.09
CA ARG A 79 -8.89 16.93 -5.38
C ARG A 79 -8.18 17.93 -6.28
N VAL A 80 -7.28 17.50 -7.15
CA VAL A 80 -6.57 18.40 -8.08
C VAL A 80 -7.54 18.96 -9.12
N ALA A 81 -8.44 18.14 -9.66
CA ALA A 81 -9.51 18.60 -10.54
C ALA A 81 -10.46 19.61 -9.86
N ASP A 82 -10.77 19.41 -8.58
CA ASP A 82 -11.61 20.31 -7.77
C ASP A 82 -10.88 21.63 -7.42
N ILE A 83 -9.57 21.56 -7.11
CA ILE A 83 -8.73 22.75 -6.81
C ILE A 83 -8.60 23.67 -8.03
N HIS A 84 -8.54 23.12 -9.26
CA HIS A 84 -8.49 23.93 -10.49
C HIS A 84 -9.80 24.68 -10.82
N SER A 85 -10.89 24.43 -10.08
CA SER A 85 -12.18 25.09 -10.29
C SER A 85 -12.33 26.41 -9.50
N ILE A 86 -11.42 26.70 -8.56
CA ILE A 86 -11.57 27.81 -7.61
C ILE A 86 -10.98 29.16 -8.12
N ASP A 87 -10.14 29.16 -9.16
CA ASP A 87 -9.49 30.39 -9.67
C ASP A 87 -10.40 31.31 -10.52
N ALA A 88 -11.69 30.98 -10.69
CA ALA A 88 -12.61 31.77 -11.53
C ALA A 88 -13.51 32.76 -10.77
N ILE A 89 -13.46 32.85 -9.43
CA ILE A 89 -14.37 33.71 -8.64
C ILE A 89 -13.61 34.83 -7.88
N THR A 90 -12.63 35.47 -8.50
CA THR A 90 -12.13 36.77 -8.01
C THR A 90 -11.72 37.68 -9.17
N THR A 91 -12.71 38.19 -9.91
CA THR A 91 -12.55 39.45 -10.65
C THR A 91 -13.55 40.46 -10.11
N LEU A 92 -12.99 41.55 -9.56
CA LEU A 92 -13.65 42.69 -8.95
C LEU A 92 -14.76 43.27 -9.83
N SER A 93 -15.82 43.79 -9.21
CA SER A 93 -16.39 45.07 -9.66
C SER A 93 -16.14 46.12 -8.57
N ALA A 94 -15.25 47.05 -8.89
CA ALA A 94 -15.13 48.35 -8.21
C ALA A 94 -16.25 49.28 -8.67
#